data_AF-A0A352FE50-F1
#
_entry.id   AF-A0A352FE50-F1
#
_cell.length_a   1.000
_cell.length_b   1.000
_cell.length_c   1.000
_cell.angle_alpha   90.00
_cell.angle_beta   90.00
_cell.angle_gamma   90.00
#
_symmetry.space_group_name_H-M   'P 1'
#
loop_
_entity.id
_entity.type
_entity.pdbx_description
1 polymer ?
#
loop_
_entity_poly.entity_id
_entity_poly.type
_entity_poly.pdbx_seq_one_letter_code
_entity_poly.pdbx_strand_id
1 'polypeptide(L)'
;MNSCTTLSLTEIRNLKHTEFEPLRLDPAIETNNLRIDLLRQTEEERVNDSTVTTEDTPYHPLGFDLGNGLFYDLNDNLSFRIDELLGITNEDCWSVERLDGRRQRRADCVWTLCGDTLTLNYPSGRRERYIHHGVHDGATTLVKSRNRLLYAVDFNGGQTVYRYRTRKLDVIEKAGENEYSVRGGFRREYFRLQGNRLLLNRGYSIELSDRNQKIRIIQSGWLGSRVMLTMEKSGNFLYLYDRNYHGQKLESGDGCVTVFRDGRLQTRWRRIR
;
A
#
# COMPACT_ATOMS: atom_id res chain seq x y z
N MET A 1 17.85 -28.82 -6.25
CA MET A 1 16.40 -28.85 -6.55
C MET A 1 15.69 -28.13 -5.41
N ASN A 2 15.38 -26.84 -5.57
CA ASN A 2 14.72 -26.06 -4.53
C ASN A 2 13.22 -26.32 -4.63
N SER A 3 12.63 -26.99 -3.64
CA SER A 3 11.18 -27.12 -3.55
C SER A 3 10.58 -25.72 -3.41
N CYS A 4 9.93 -25.24 -4.47
CA CYS A 4 9.11 -24.04 -4.44
C CYS A 4 8.00 -24.31 -3.42
N THR A 5 8.12 -23.73 -2.23
CA THR A 5 7.20 -23.98 -1.12
C THR A 5 5.95 -23.13 -1.39
N THR A 6 4.76 -23.72 -1.39
CA THR A 6 3.49 -22.99 -1.48
C THR A 6 2.97 -22.71 -0.08
N LEU A 7 1.98 -21.82 0.07
CA LEU A 7 1.22 -21.76 1.31
C LEU A 7 0.51 -23.11 1.53
N SER A 8 0.30 -23.47 2.79
CA SER A 8 -0.34 -24.74 3.14
C SER A 8 -1.78 -24.76 2.62
N LEU A 9 -2.03 -25.56 1.57
CA LEU A 9 -3.37 -25.77 1.01
C LEU A 9 -4.38 -26.21 2.07
N THR A 10 -3.94 -27.07 2.99
CA THR A 10 -4.76 -27.57 4.10
C THR A 10 -5.11 -26.44 5.07
N GLU A 11 -4.19 -25.51 5.31
CA GLU A 11 -4.46 -24.33 6.15
C GLU A 11 -5.50 -23.42 5.49
N ILE A 12 -5.33 -23.11 4.19
CA ILE A 12 -6.25 -22.25 3.42
C ILE A 12 -7.66 -22.86 3.31
N ARG A 13 -7.78 -24.18 3.13
CA ARG A 13 -9.09 -24.85 3.01
C ARG A 13 -9.87 -24.93 4.32
N ASN A 14 -9.18 -24.88 5.46
CA ASN A 14 -9.78 -25.02 6.78
C ASN A 14 -9.87 -23.68 7.53
N LEU A 15 -9.79 -22.56 6.80
CA LEU A 15 -9.91 -21.24 7.41
C LEU A 15 -11.29 -21.03 8.04
N LYS A 16 -11.29 -20.45 9.23
CA LYS A 16 -12.51 -19.91 9.82
C LYS A 16 -12.70 -18.50 9.26
N HIS A 17 -13.30 -18.41 8.07
CA HIS A 17 -13.43 -17.16 7.34
C HIS A 17 -14.08 -16.06 8.20
N THR A 18 -13.46 -14.89 8.16
CA THR A 18 -13.98 -13.65 8.74
C THR A 18 -14.32 -12.70 7.61
N GLU A 19 -15.44 -11.99 7.72
CA GLU A 19 -15.85 -11.03 6.71
C GLU A 19 -14.90 -9.81 6.69
N PHE A 20 -14.65 -9.30 5.49
CA PHE A 20 -14.03 -8.02 5.25
C PHE A 20 -15.07 -6.90 5.38
N GLU A 21 -14.58 -5.70 5.70
CA GLU A 21 -15.40 -4.50 5.62
C GLU A 21 -15.69 -4.16 4.15
N PRO A 22 -16.79 -3.44 3.86
CA PRO A 22 -17.06 -2.96 2.51
C PRO A 22 -15.87 -2.19 1.92
N LEU A 23 -15.67 -2.34 0.61
CA LEU A 23 -14.68 -1.54 -0.11
C LEU A 23 -15.08 -0.07 -0.08
N ARG A 24 -14.09 0.81 0.03
CA ARG A 24 -14.25 2.27 -0.11
C ARG A 24 -13.45 2.78 -1.31
N LEU A 25 -13.71 4.02 -1.70
CA LEU A 25 -12.93 4.71 -2.73
C LEU A 25 -12.76 6.15 -2.30
N ASP A 26 -11.89 6.36 -1.32
CA ASP A 26 -11.68 7.68 -0.72
C ASP A 26 -10.30 8.21 -1.10
N PRO A 27 -10.18 9.42 -1.67
CA PRO A 27 -8.88 10.05 -1.88
C PRO A 27 -8.12 10.13 -0.55
N ALA A 28 -6.89 9.64 -0.54
CA ALA A 28 -6.09 9.58 0.68
C ALA A 28 -4.61 9.79 0.39
N ILE A 29 -3.88 10.15 1.44
CA ILE A 29 -2.43 10.34 1.42
C ILE A 29 -1.76 9.31 2.31
N GLU A 30 -0.72 8.69 1.79
CA GLU A 30 0.23 7.88 2.57
C GLU A 30 1.59 8.56 2.43
N THR A 31 2.06 9.12 3.53
CA THR A 31 3.28 9.93 3.57
C THR A 31 4.49 9.13 4.05
N ASN A 32 4.26 8.02 4.74
CA ASN A 32 5.24 7.37 5.59
C ASN A 32 6.04 6.28 4.87
N ASN A 33 5.64 5.88 3.66
CA ASN A 33 6.18 4.74 2.92
C ASN A 33 6.17 3.43 3.73
N LEU A 34 5.24 3.32 4.68
CA LEU A 34 5.09 2.13 5.51
C LEU A 34 4.11 1.16 4.83
N ARG A 35 4.63 0.42 3.85
CA ARG A 35 3.82 -0.38 2.92
C ARG A 35 4.25 -1.86 2.84
N ILE A 36 3.29 -2.74 2.56
CA ILE A 36 3.52 -4.10 2.07
C ILE A 36 2.98 -4.19 0.65
N ASP A 37 3.84 -4.42 -0.33
CA ASP A 37 3.41 -4.48 -1.73
C ASP A 37 2.58 -5.73 -2.03
N LEU A 38 1.46 -5.51 -2.71
CA LEU A 38 0.61 -6.56 -3.29
C LEU A 38 0.83 -6.66 -4.79
N LEU A 39 0.78 -5.52 -5.48
CA LEU A 39 1.11 -5.38 -6.89
C LEU A 39 1.96 -4.12 -7.07
N ARG A 40 3.24 -4.32 -7.40
CA ARG A 40 4.22 -3.26 -7.67
C ARG A 40 4.35 -3.07 -9.17
N GLN A 41 4.22 -1.85 -9.66
CA GLN A 41 4.54 -1.58 -11.07
C GLN A 41 6.04 -1.52 -11.26
N THR A 42 6.47 -1.88 -12.46
CA THR A 42 7.87 -1.80 -12.88
C THR A 42 7.99 -1.11 -14.23
N GLU A 43 9.08 -0.40 -14.42
CA GLU A 43 9.47 0.24 -15.68
C GLU A 43 10.74 -0.39 -16.22
N GLU A 44 10.84 -0.48 -17.54
CA GLU A 44 12.05 -0.94 -18.22
C GLU A 44 12.90 0.26 -18.62
N GLU A 45 14.11 0.34 -18.09
CA GLU A 45 15.10 1.35 -18.46
C GLU A 45 16.18 0.73 -19.36
N ARG A 46 16.48 1.37 -20.48
CA ARG A 46 17.61 1.01 -21.33
C ARG A 46 18.85 1.71 -20.82
N VAL A 47 19.73 0.96 -20.16
CA VAL A 47 20.97 1.51 -19.58
C VAL A 47 22.07 1.66 -20.64
N ASN A 48 22.03 0.87 -21.73
CA ASN A 48 22.93 0.93 -22.90
C ASN A 48 22.30 0.19 -24.11
N ASP A 49 22.97 0.15 -25.27
CA ASP A 49 22.51 -0.45 -26.53
C ASP A 49 22.10 -1.94 -26.47
N SER A 50 22.30 -2.64 -25.35
CA SER A 50 21.95 -4.08 -25.23
C SER A 50 21.51 -4.52 -23.82
N THR A 51 21.26 -3.61 -22.88
CA THR A 51 20.83 -3.99 -21.52
C THR A 51 19.59 -3.23 -21.11
N VAL A 52 18.53 -3.99 -20.82
CA VAL A 52 17.28 -3.50 -20.23
C VAL A 52 17.30 -3.88 -18.75
N THR A 53 17.17 -2.90 -17.88
CA THR A 53 16.95 -3.11 -16.45
C THR A 53 15.49 -2.88 -16.14
N THR A 54 14.92 -3.73 -15.29
CA THR A 54 13.57 -3.54 -14.76
C THR A 54 13.69 -2.91 -13.38
N GLU A 55 13.13 -1.72 -13.21
CA GLU A 55 13.12 -1.00 -11.94
C GLU A 55 11.70 -0.84 -11.42
N ASP A 56 11.55 -0.85 -10.10
CA ASP A 56 10.27 -0.62 -9.44
C ASP A 56 9.84 0.85 -9.60
N THR A 57 8.63 1.08 -10.11
CA THR A 57 8.05 2.43 -10.18
C THR A 57 7.95 3.01 -8.76
N PRO A 58 8.45 4.23 -8.48
CA PRO A 58 8.38 4.83 -7.15
C PRO A 58 6.96 4.90 -6.59
N TYR A 59 6.80 4.91 -5.26
CA TYR A 59 5.49 5.18 -4.66
C TYR A 59 5.04 6.61 -4.93
N HIS A 60 3.73 6.75 -5.17
CA HIS A 60 3.08 8.05 -5.13
C HIS A 60 2.46 8.28 -3.75
N PRO A 61 2.60 9.48 -3.13
CA PRO A 61 2.04 9.73 -1.81
C PRO A 61 0.52 9.92 -1.84
N LEU A 62 -0.03 10.46 -2.93
CA LEU A 62 -1.46 10.56 -3.15
C LEU A 62 -1.99 9.28 -3.81
N GLY A 63 -3.19 8.86 -3.44
CA GLY A 63 -3.87 7.69 -3.98
C GLY A 63 -5.31 7.59 -3.48
N PHE A 64 -5.81 6.35 -3.46
CA PHE A 64 -7.09 5.99 -2.92
C PHE A 64 -6.92 5.00 -1.77
N ASP A 65 -7.59 5.28 -0.67
CA ASP A 65 -7.88 4.31 0.35
C ASP A 65 -9.05 3.44 -0.10
N LEU A 66 -8.82 2.13 -0.11
CA LEU A 66 -9.76 1.13 -0.61
C LEU A 66 -10.43 0.35 0.53
N GLY A 67 -10.03 0.62 1.78
CA GLY A 67 -10.50 -0.07 2.99
C GLY A 67 -9.72 -1.34 3.28
N ASN A 68 -9.91 -1.90 4.47
CA ASN A 68 -9.21 -3.11 4.92
C ASN A 68 -7.67 -2.98 4.84
N GLY A 69 -7.11 -1.79 5.06
CA GLY A 69 -5.67 -1.53 4.91
C GLY A 69 -5.17 -1.35 3.48
N LEU A 70 -6.02 -1.51 2.45
CA LEU A 70 -5.60 -1.45 1.04
C LEU A 70 -5.46 0.00 0.56
N PHE A 71 -4.34 0.29 -0.08
CA PHE A 71 -4.05 1.59 -0.68
C PHE A 71 -3.56 1.45 -2.11
N TYR A 72 -4.18 2.21 -3.01
CA TYR A 72 -3.84 2.27 -4.43
C TYR A 72 -3.30 3.65 -4.77
N ASP A 73 -2.00 3.75 -5.06
CA ASP A 73 -1.37 5.03 -5.35
C ASP A 73 -1.52 5.45 -6.82
N LEU A 74 -1.27 6.74 -7.12
CA LEU A 74 -1.39 7.27 -8.48
C LEU A 74 -0.27 6.78 -9.44
N ASN A 75 0.67 5.97 -8.95
CA ASN A 75 1.65 5.24 -9.77
C ASN A 75 1.26 3.76 -9.93
N ASP A 76 0.00 3.43 -9.66
CA ASP A 76 -0.64 2.14 -9.92
C ASP A 76 -0.12 1.00 -9.03
N ASN A 77 0.49 1.35 -7.89
CA ASN A 77 0.92 0.40 -6.90
C ASN A 77 -0.23 0.09 -5.94
N LEU A 78 -0.52 -1.21 -5.76
CA LEU A 78 -1.43 -1.70 -4.75
C LEU A 78 -0.63 -2.26 -3.57
N SER A 79 -0.93 -1.76 -2.37
CA SER A 79 -0.21 -2.13 -1.16
C SER A 79 -1.13 -2.17 0.06
N PHE A 80 -0.67 -2.81 1.14
CA PHE A 80 -1.21 -2.55 2.47
C PHE A 80 -0.49 -1.39 3.14
N ARG A 81 -1.25 -0.60 3.89
CA ARG A 81 -0.77 0.40 4.83
C ARG A 81 -0.46 -0.23 6.20
N ILE A 82 0.80 -0.20 6.60
CA ILE A 82 1.24 -0.78 7.89
C ILE A 82 0.67 -0.03 9.07
N ASP A 83 0.53 1.30 8.97
CA ASP A 83 -0.08 2.12 10.01
C ASP A 83 -1.54 1.74 10.28
N GLU A 84 -2.29 1.45 9.21
CA GLU A 84 -3.67 0.97 9.34
C GLU A 84 -3.72 -0.45 9.92
N LEU A 85 -2.87 -1.36 9.43
CA LEU A 85 -2.79 -2.72 9.96
C LEU A 85 -2.36 -2.79 11.44
N LEU A 86 -1.60 -1.80 11.91
CA LEU A 86 -1.20 -1.66 13.31
C LEU A 86 -2.18 -0.84 14.16
N GLY A 87 -3.21 -0.23 13.54
CA GLY A 87 -4.19 0.61 14.22
C GLY A 87 -3.63 1.92 14.77
N ILE A 88 -2.62 2.50 14.09
CA ILE A 88 -1.92 3.72 14.54
C ILE A 88 -2.12 4.93 13.61
N THR A 89 -2.99 4.83 12.59
CA THR A 89 -3.21 5.90 11.60
C THR A 89 -3.65 7.24 12.22
N ASN A 90 -4.35 7.22 13.35
CA ASN A 90 -4.88 8.42 14.01
C ASN A 90 -4.07 8.83 15.26
N GLU A 91 -2.87 8.29 15.44
CA GLU A 91 -2.03 8.62 16.60
C GLU A 91 -1.04 9.73 16.24
N ASP A 92 -0.97 10.77 17.09
CA ASP A 92 -0.02 11.88 16.92
C ASP A 92 1.43 11.44 17.10
N CYS A 93 1.68 10.39 17.88
CA CYS A 93 3.02 9.89 18.16
C CYS A 93 3.04 8.36 18.17
N TRP A 94 3.92 7.75 17.37
CA TRP A 94 4.14 6.31 17.35
C TRP A 94 5.56 5.97 16.90
N SER A 95 6.01 4.77 17.28
CA SER A 95 7.23 4.18 16.73
C SER A 95 6.96 2.76 16.24
N VAL A 96 7.47 2.44 15.05
CA VAL A 96 7.36 1.12 14.42
C VAL A 96 8.74 0.64 14.03
N GLU A 97 9.13 -0.50 14.59
CA GLU A 97 10.32 -1.23 14.21
C GLU A 97 10.00 -2.21 13.08
N ARG A 98 10.80 -2.17 12.02
CA ARG A 98 10.86 -3.18 10.96
C ARG A 98 12.04 -4.10 11.23
N LEU A 99 11.78 -5.41 11.28
CA LEU A 99 12.76 -6.47 11.41
C LEU A 99 12.78 -7.32 10.15
N ASP A 100 13.95 -7.49 9.53
CA ASP A 100 14.11 -8.32 8.33
C ASP A 100 14.27 -9.81 8.72
N GLY A 101 13.43 -10.67 8.14
CA GLY A 101 13.47 -12.11 8.37
C GLY A 101 14.74 -12.79 7.87
N ARG A 102 15.51 -12.17 6.96
CA ARG A 102 16.74 -12.73 6.37
C ARG A 102 17.99 -12.54 7.24
N ARG A 103 17.83 -12.11 8.50
CA ARG A 103 18.92 -11.89 9.49
C ARG A 103 20.01 -10.92 9.04
N GLN A 104 19.75 -10.09 8.03
CA GLN A 104 20.62 -8.97 7.71
C GLN A 104 20.29 -7.82 8.65
N ARG A 105 20.92 -7.77 9.84
CA ARG A 105 20.75 -6.70 10.85
C ARG A 105 20.87 -5.26 10.31
N ARG A 106 21.42 -5.08 9.11
CA ARG A 106 21.55 -3.78 8.43
C ARG A 106 20.23 -3.27 7.84
N ALA A 107 19.22 -4.11 7.70
CA ALA A 107 17.90 -3.76 7.17
C ALA A 107 16.89 -3.38 8.27
N ASP A 108 17.19 -3.69 9.53
CA ASP A 108 16.33 -3.34 10.65
C ASP A 108 16.30 -1.81 10.82
N CYS A 109 15.11 -1.26 11.00
CA CYS A 109 14.94 0.17 11.14
C CYS A 109 13.74 0.52 12.02
N VAL A 110 13.78 1.68 12.65
CA VAL A 110 12.71 2.22 13.47
C VAL A 110 12.21 3.50 12.83
N TRP A 111 10.93 3.52 12.50
CA TRP A 111 10.22 4.70 12.05
C TRP A 111 9.54 5.32 13.25
N THR A 112 9.72 6.62 13.46
CA THR A 112 9.07 7.34 14.55
C THR A 112 8.35 8.55 13.99
N LEU A 113 7.04 8.61 14.21
CA LEU A 113 6.23 9.80 14.01
C LEU A 113 6.01 10.47 15.37
N CYS A 114 6.23 11.79 15.44
CA CYS A 114 5.91 12.59 16.62
C CYS A 114 5.36 13.95 16.17
N GLY A 115 4.09 14.20 16.47
CA GLY A 115 3.30 15.20 15.76
C GLY A 115 3.39 14.94 14.26
N ASP A 116 3.78 15.94 13.49
CA ASP A 116 3.88 15.82 12.04
C ASP A 116 5.28 15.40 11.54
N THR A 117 6.22 15.06 12.44
CA THR A 117 7.61 14.77 12.08
C THR A 117 7.88 13.29 12.01
N LEU A 118 8.36 12.82 10.85
CA LEU A 118 8.78 11.43 10.64
C LEU A 118 10.31 11.32 10.61
N THR A 119 10.86 10.47 11.47
CA THR A 119 12.27 10.10 11.51
C THR A 119 12.47 8.61 11.29
N LEU A 120 13.68 8.25 10.88
CA LEU A 120 14.12 6.89 10.62
C LEU A 120 15.45 6.64 11.33
N ASN A 121 15.48 5.66 12.22
CA ASN A 121 16.68 5.25 12.94
C ASN A 121 17.08 3.82 12.55
N TYR A 122 18.39 3.53 12.57
CA TYR A 122 18.93 2.19 12.35
C TYR A 122 19.66 1.73 13.63
N PRO A 123 19.34 0.55 14.18
CA PRO A 123 19.94 0.06 15.43
C PRO A 123 21.47 -0.04 15.42
N SER A 124 22.11 -0.11 14.25
CA SER A 124 23.56 -0.27 14.09
C SER A 124 24.39 1.01 14.40
N GLY A 125 23.93 1.89 15.29
CA GLY A 125 24.64 3.11 15.68
C GLY A 125 24.71 4.19 14.60
N ARG A 126 23.82 4.15 13.58
CA ARG A 126 23.70 5.25 12.62
C ARG A 126 22.93 6.39 13.26
N ARG A 127 23.24 7.63 12.87
CA ARG A 127 22.48 8.79 13.32
C ARG A 127 21.04 8.70 12.82
N GLU A 128 20.12 9.14 13.65
CA GLU A 128 18.72 9.35 13.27
C GLU A 128 18.66 10.17 11.97
N ARG A 129 17.89 9.67 11.01
CA ARG A 129 17.65 10.31 9.73
C ARG A 129 16.28 10.94 9.76
N TYR A 130 16.25 12.25 9.71
CA TYR A 130 15.03 13.00 9.44
C TYR A 130 14.52 12.67 8.01
N ILE A 131 13.24 12.29 7.89
CA ILE A 131 12.59 11.98 6.61
C ILE A 131 11.82 13.21 6.13
N HIS A 132 10.77 13.59 6.86
CA HIS A 132 9.93 14.73 6.54
C HIS A 132 9.23 15.32 7.77
N HIS A 133 8.57 16.45 7.57
CA HIS A 133 7.64 17.09 8.48
C HIS A 133 6.40 17.54 7.71
N GLY A 134 5.23 17.13 8.17
CA GLY A 134 3.93 17.61 7.71
C GLY A 134 3.61 18.99 8.29
N VAL A 135 2.86 19.79 7.56
CA VAL A 135 2.21 21.00 8.07
C VAL A 135 0.78 20.98 7.54
N HIS A 136 -0.17 20.93 8.46
CA HIS A 136 -1.60 20.90 8.14
C HIS A 136 -2.21 22.28 8.35
N ASP A 137 -2.76 22.86 7.28
CA ASP A 137 -3.45 24.15 7.29
C ASP A 137 -4.84 23.99 6.67
N GLY A 138 -5.80 23.63 7.51
CA GLY A 138 -7.18 23.36 7.12
C GLY A 138 -7.29 22.29 6.03
N ALA A 139 -7.50 22.73 4.79
CA ALA A 139 -7.64 21.86 3.62
C ALA A 139 -6.30 21.42 3.00
N THR A 140 -5.16 21.91 3.48
CA THR A 140 -3.86 21.68 2.83
C THR A 140 -2.91 20.92 3.74
N THR A 141 -2.29 19.87 3.19
CA THR A 141 -1.16 19.15 3.81
C THR A 141 0.11 19.45 3.03
N LEU A 142 1.09 20.08 3.69
CA LEU A 142 2.42 20.33 3.14
C LEU A 142 3.40 19.31 3.71
N VAL A 143 4.16 18.64 2.86
CA VAL A 143 5.23 17.73 3.31
C VAL A 143 6.58 18.34 2.95
N LYS A 144 7.37 18.65 3.98
CA LYS A 144 8.67 19.29 3.87
C LYS A 144 9.76 18.32 4.29
N SER A 145 10.94 18.44 3.68
CA SER A 145 12.15 17.86 4.25
C SER A 145 13.09 18.98 4.68
N ARG A 146 13.32 19.11 5.99
CA ARG A 146 13.98 20.29 6.58
C ARG A 146 13.19 21.54 6.16
N ASN A 147 13.84 22.51 5.52
CA ASN A 147 13.19 23.72 5.03
C ASN A 147 12.76 23.65 3.55
N ARG A 148 12.83 22.47 2.91
CA ARG A 148 12.49 22.30 1.50
C ARG A 148 11.13 21.62 1.35
N LEU A 149 10.20 22.27 0.65
CA LEU A 149 8.95 21.64 0.25
C LEU A 149 9.23 20.44 -0.67
N LEU A 150 8.76 19.25 -0.28
CA LEU A 150 8.75 18.07 -1.14
C LEU A 150 7.51 18.11 -2.03
N TYR A 151 6.34 18.17 -1.40
CA TYR A 151 5.05 18.26 -2.07
C TYR A 151 3.98 18.87 -1.17
N ALA A 152 2.86 19.23 -1.79
CA ALA A 152 1.64 19.68 -1.13
C ALA A 152 0.44 18.89 -1.68
N VAL A 153 -0.54 18.65 -0.83
CA VAL A 153 -1.84 18.08 -1.20
C VAL A 153 -2.92 18.99 -0.64
N ASP A 154 -3.77 19.55 -1.51
CA ASP A 154 -4.97 20.28 -1.04
C ASP A 154 -6.24 19.47 -1.28
N PHE A 155 -7.12 19.49 -0.30
CA PHE A 155 -8.43 18.85 -0.25
C PHE A 155 -9.54 19.89 -0.38
N ASN A 156 -9.92 20.22 -1.61
CA ASN A 156 -10.88 21.27 -1.91
C ASN A 156 -12.25 20.67 -2.27
N GLY A 157 -13.01 20.17 -1.28
CA GLY A 157 -14.46 19.85 -1.31
C GLY A 157 -14.99 18.93 -2.42
N GLY A 158 -14.13 18.48 -3.33
CA GLY A 158 -14.47 17.86 -4.62
C GLY A 158 -13.24 17.65 -5.50
N GLN A 159 -12.10 18.26 -5.17
CA GLN A 159 -10.82 17.94 -5.78
C GLN A 159 -9.74 17.69 -4.71
N THR A 160 -8.86 16.74 -4.98
CA THR A 160 -7.60 16.56 -4.25
C THR A 160 -6.44 16.84 -5.20
N VAL A 161 -5.65 17.86 -4.93
CA VAL A 161 -4.62 18.36 -5.84
C VAL A 161 -3.24 18.07 -5.29
N TYR A 162 -2.45 17.25 -5.99
CA TYR A 162 -1.04 17.02 -5.68
C TYR A 162 -0.15 18.01 -6.43
N ARG A 163 0.74 18.67 -5.68
CA ARG A 163 1.79 19.54 -6.22
C ARG A 163 3.16 19.03 -5.81
N TYR A 164 4.02 18.75 -6.78
CA TYR A 164 5.45 18.59 -6.52
C TYR A 164 6.10 19.97 -6.47
N ARG A 165 6.59 20.36 -5.29
CA ARG A 165 6.98 21.75 -4.99
C ARG A 165 5.84 22.72 -5.35
N THR A 166 6.01 23.56 -6.37
CA THR A 166 5.01 24.52 -6.83
C THR A 166 4.22 24.06 -8.06
N ARG A 167 4.63 22.95 -8.71
CA ARG A 167 4.00 22.48 -9.95
C ARG A 167 2.86 21.53 -9.62
N LYS A 168 1.65 21.86 -10.09
CA LYS A 168 0.50 20.95 -10.12
C LYS A 168 0.81 19.79 -11.06
N LEU A 169 0.79 18.57 -10.54
CA LEU A 169 1.06 17.36 -11.33
C LEU A 169 -0.21 16.54 -11.51
N ASP A 170 -0.89 16.23 -10.40
CA ASP A 170 -1.98 15.28 -10.41
C ASP A 170 -3.20 15.82 -9.65
N VAL A 171 -4.39 15.47 -10.15
CA VAL A 171 -5.67 15.89 -9.55
C VAL A 171 -6.60 14.70 -9.50
N ILE A 172 -7.11 14.39 -8.31
CA ILE A 172 -8.28 13.53 -8.14
C ILE A 172 -9.51 14.44 -8.09
N GLU A 173 -10.43 14.30 -9.03
CA GLU A 173 -11.69 15.07 -9.12
C GLU A 173 -12.87 14.13 -8.86
N LYS A 174 -13.77 14.49 -7.94
CA LYS A 174 -15.02 13.75 -7.73
C LYS A 174 -15.90 13.91 -8.96
N ALA A 175 -16.24 12.81 -9.62
CA ALA A 175 -17.04 12.76 -10.83
C ALA A 175 -18.48 12.24 -10.58
N GLY A 176 -18.69 11.57 -9.45
CA GLY A 176 -19.99 11.09 -8.99
C GLY A 176 -19.92 10.70 -7.51
N GLU A 177 -20.99 10.10 -6.98
CA GLU A 177 -21.02 9.67 -5.57
C GLU A 177 -19.90 8.68 -5.24
N ASN A 178 -19.71 7.71 -6.14
CA ASN A 178 -18.75 6.60 -6.03
C ASN A 178 -17.78 6.58 -7.21
N GLU A 179 -17.50 7.74 -7.79
CA GLU A 179 -16.68 7.86 -9.00
C GLU A 179 -15.73 9.05 -8.90
N TYR A 180 -14.48 8.79 -9.24
CA TYR A 180 -13.42 9.78 -9.29
C TYR A 180 -12.72 9.72 -10.63
N SER A 181 -12.28 10.87 -11.12
CA SER A 181 -11.36 10.94 -12.26
C SER A 181 -10.01 11.47 -11.82
N VAL A 182 -8.93 10.86 -12.30
CA VAL A 182 -7.57 11.33 -12.07
C VAL A 182 -7.06 11.99 -13.33
N ARG A 183 -6.52 13.21 -13.19
CA ARG A 183 -5.87 13.96 -14.27
C ARG A 183 -4.41 14.17 -13.93
N GLY A 184 -3.53 13.48 -14.66
CA GLY A 184 -2.07 13.59 -14.58
C GLY A 184 -1.47 13.55 -15.98
N GLY A 185 -0.65 14.55 -16.32
CA GLY A 185 -0.07 14.67 -17.66
C GLY A 185 -1.13 14.74 -18.78
N PHE A 186 -1.06 13.82 -19.75
CA PHE A 186 -1.96 13.76 -20.92
C PHE A 186 -3.11 12.76 -20.79
N ARG A 187 -3.23 12.05 -19.65
CA ARG A 187 -4.24 10.99 -19.48
C ARG A 187 -5.27 11.40 -18.44
N ARG A 188 -6.51 10.98 -18.69
CA ARG A 188 -7.59 11.03 -17.70
C ARG A 188 -8.07 9.62 -17.44
N GLU A 189 -8.02 9.22 -16.18
CA GLU A 189 -8.37 7.89 -15.74
C GLU A 189 -9.58 7.97 -14.81
N TYR A 190 -10.36 6.89 -14.75
CA TYR A 190 -11.58 6.85 -13.97
C TYR A 190 -11.54 5.67 -12.99
N PHE A 191 -11.97 5.94 -11.78
CA PHE A 191 -12.04 5.00 -10.67
C PHE A 191 -13.47 4.98 -10.20
N ARG A 192 -14.04 3.79 -10.01
CA ARG A 192 -15.47 3.67 -9.67
C ARG A 192 -15.72 2.51 -8.71
N LEU A 193 -16.48 2.77 -7.66
CA LEU A 193 -17.05 1.74 -6.80
C LEU A 193 -18.47 1.41 -7.30
N GLN A 194 -18.70 0.16 -7.66
CA GLN A 194 -19.98 -0.37 -8.12
C GLN A 194 -20.38 -1.57 -7.24
N GLY A 195 -21.22 -1.32 -6.24
CA GLY A 195 -21.61 -2.35 -5.27
C GLY A 195 -20.39 -2.86 -4.50
N ASN A 196 -20.05 -4.13 -4.70
CA ASN A 196 -18.93 -4.83 -4.07
C ASN A 196 -17.63 -4.82 -4.91
N ARG A 197 -17.59 -4.06 -6.01
CA ARG A 197 -16.46 -4.04 -6.96
C ARG A 197 -15.91 -2.63 -7.17
N LEU A 198 -14.61 -2.47 -6.97
CA LEU A 198 -13.83 -1.30 -7.35
C LEU A 198 -13.20 -1.51 -8.73
N LEU A 199 -13.49 -0.60 -9.65
CA LEU A 199 -12.82 -0.50 -10.94
C LEU A 199 -11.66 0.50 -10.77
N LEU A 200 -10.44 0.00 -11.00
CA LEU A 200 -9.21 0.78 -10.99
C LEU A 200 -8.73 1.01 -12.44
N ASN A 201 -7.64 1.73 -12.61
CA ASN A 201 -7.07 1.93 -13.94
C ASN A 201 -6.36 0.66 -14.46
N ARG A 202 -5.83 0.76 -15.69
CA ARG A 202 -5.10 -0.33 -16.40
C ARG A 202 -5.82 -1.70 -16.41
N GLY A 203 -7.15 -1.69 -16.33
CA GLY A 203 -7.97 -2.90 -16.33
C GLY A 203 -7.97 -3.67 -15.00
N TYR A 204 -7.41 -3.14 -13.92
CA TYR A 204 -7.50 -3.76 -12.61
C TYR A 204 -8.86 -3.53 -11.96
N SER A 205 -9.32 -4.49 -11.18
CA SER A 205 -10.47 -4.34 -10.30
C SER A 205 -10.29 -5.14 -9.02
N ILE A 206 -10.91 -4.67 -7.95
CA ILE A 206 -10.93 -5.33 -6.64
C ILE A 206 -12.37 -5.67 -6.32
N GLU A 207 -12.65 -6.91 -5.97
CA GLU A 207 -14.02 -7.40 -5.75
C GLU A 207 -14.13 -8.12 -4.41
N LEU A 208 -15.12 -7.74 -3.60
CA LEU A 208 -15.58 -8.52 -2.45
C LEU A 208 -16.53 -9.63 -2.91
N SER A 209 -16.22 -10.87 -2.58
CA SER A 209 -17.01 -12.05 -2.99
C SER A 209 -17.26 -12.98 -1.80
N ASP A 210 -18.05 -14.03 -2.03
CA ASP A 210 -18.33 -15.08 -1.05
C ASP A 210 -18.84 -14.52 0.29
N ARG A 211 -19.89 -13.68 0.25
CA ARG A 211 -20.45 -12.95 1.42
C ARG A 211 -19.38 -12.11 2.14
N ASN A 212 -18.61 -11.35 1.38
CA ASN A 212 -17.51 -10.51 1.87
C ASN A 212 -16.38 -11.29 2.56
N GLN A 213 -16.27 -12.60 2.37
CA GLN A 213 -15.19 -13.40 2.98
C GLN A 213 -13.91 -13.40 2.14
N LYS A 214 -13.99 -12.96 0.88
CA LYS A 214 -12.83 -12.91 -0.03
C LYS A 214 -12.73 -11.59 -0.76
N ILE A 215 -11.53 -11.02 -0.80
CA ILE A 215 -11.19 -9.95 -1.74
C ILE A 215 -10.42 -10.57 -2.91
N ARG A 216 -10.84 -10.30 -4.15
CA ARG A 216 -10.16 -10.73 -5.37
C ARG A 216 -9.61 -9.54 -6.12
N ILE A 217 -8.33 -9.59 -6.47
CA ILE A 217 -7.69 -8.60 -7.33
C ILE A 217 -7.62 -9.20 -8.74
N ILE A 218 -8.31 -8.57 -9.69
CA ILE A 218 -8.56 -9.09 -11.03
C ILE A 218 -7.94 -8.14 -12.04
N GLN A 219 -7.20 -8.67 -13.00
CA GLN A 219 -6.71 -7.92 -14.16
C GLN A 219 -7.53 -8.30 -15.40
N SER A 220 -8.11 -7.29 -16.04
CA SER A 220 -8.84 -7.44 -17.30
C SER A 220 -7.88 -7.29 -18.47
N GLY A 221 -7.84 -8.28 -19.35
CA GLY A 221 -7.08 -8.24 -20.59
C GLY A 221 -7.94 -8.57 -21.80
N TRP A 222 -7.33 -8.52 -22.98
CA TRP A 222 -8.01 -8.82 -24.25
C TRP A 222 -8.53 -10.27 -24.33
N LEU A 223 -7.87 -11.22 -23.66
CA LEU A 223 -8.27 -12.63 -23.56
C LEU A 223 -9.27 -12.90 -22.41
N GLY A 224 -9.76 -11.85 -21.75
CA GLY A 224 -10.63 -11.95 -20.59
C GLY A 224 -9.95 -11.56 -19.28
N SER A 225 -10.66 -11.78 -18.19
CA SER A 225 -10.23 -11.41 -16.84
C SER A 225 -9.45 -12.55 -16.16
N ARG A 226 -8.37 -12.20 -15.46
CA ARG A 226 -7.57 -13.12 -14.65
C ARG A 226 -7.54 -12.66 -13.20
N VAL A 227 -7.81 -13.57 -12.26
CA VAL A 227 -7.54 -13.34 -10.83
C VAL A 227 -6.03 -13.36 -10.63
N MET A 228 -5.49 -12.24 -10.17
CA MET A 228 -4.07 -12.07 -9.85
C MET A 228 -3.79 -12.56 -8.43
N LEU A 229 -4.62 -12.12 -7.49
CA LEU A 229 -4.50 -12.44 -6.07
C LEU A 229 -5.89 -12.63 -5.46
N THR A 230 -5.99 -13.57 -4.52
CA THR A 230 -7.13 -13.77 -3.62
C THR A 230 -6.67 -13.50 -2.20
N MET A 231 -7.50 -12.80 -1.44
CA MET A 231 -7.28 -12.48 -0.04
C MET A 231 -8.39 -13.09 0.82
N GLU A 232 -8.01 -13.73 1.92
CA GLU A 232 -8.93 -14.34 2.87
C GLU A 232 -8.49 -14.11 4.30
N LYS A 233 -9.42 -13.77 5.18
CA LYS A 233 -9.16 -13.47 6.59
C LYS A 233 -9.67 -14.58 7.49
N SER A 234 -8.89 -14.94 8.52
CA SER A 234 -9.29 -15.90 9.56
C SER A 234 -8.73 -15.45 10.91
N GLY A 235 -9.55 -14.76 11.70
CA GLY A 235 -9.10 -14.16 12.96
C GLY A 235 -7.98 -13.14 12.73
N ASN A 236 -6.82 -13.40 13.33
CA ASN A 236 -5.62 -12.56 13.25
C ASN A 236 -4.75 -12.82 12.01
N PHE A 237 -5.18 -13.73 11.13
CA PHE A 237 -4.44 -14.09 9.93
C PHE A 237 -5.11 -13.55 8.68
N LEU A 238 -4.28 -13.05 7.76
CA LEU A 238 -4.67 -12.66 6.41
C LEU A 238 -3.82 -13.43 5.40
N TYR A 239 -4.47 -14.19 4.53
CA TYR A 239 -3.83 -15.00 3.50
C TYR A 239 -3.97 -14.29 2.17
N LEU A 240 -2.88 -14.18 1.41
CA LEU A 240 -2.84 -13.62 0.07
C LEU A 240 -2.18 -14.60 -0.86
N TYR A 241 -2.85 -14.98 -1.94
CA TYR A 241 -2.31 -16.02 -2.80
C TYR A 241 -2.84 -15.97 -4.24
N ASP A 242 -2.05 -16.45 -5.19
CA ASP A 242 -2.43 -16.59 -6.58
C ASP A 242 -3.22 -17.90 -6.84
N ARG A 243 -3.60 -18.17 -8.09
CA ARG A 243 -4.32 -19.41 -8.45
C ARG A 243 -3.57 -20.72 -8.12
N ASN A 244 -2.26 -20.64 -7.91
CA ASN A 244 -1.37 -21.76 -7.59
C ASN A 244 -1.04 -21.80 -6.09
N TYR A 245 -1.68 -20.96 -5.27
CA TYR A 245 -1.44 -20.84 -3.82
C TYR A 245 -0.03 -20.39 -3.45
N HIS A 246 0.64 -19.67 -4.35
CA HIS A 246 1.85 -18.91 -4.03
C HIS A 246 1.47 -17.56 -3.46
N GLY A 247 2.11 -17.13 -2.37
CA GLY A 247 1.86 -15.82 -1.82
C GLY A 247 2.34 -15.63 -0.39
N GLN A 248 1.58 -14.84 0.36
CA GLN A 248 1.96 -14.36 1.68
C GLN A 248 0.89 -14.68 2.72
N LYS A 249 1.34 -14.92 3.95
CA LYS A 249 0.51 -14.97 5.15
C LYS A 249 0.93 -13.80 6.03
N LEU A 250 -0.04 -12.98 6.41
CA LEU A 250 0.11 -11.93 7.40
C LEU A 250 -0.49 -12.41 8.71
N GLU A 251 0.21 -12.18 9.81
CA GLU A 251 -0.24 -12.44 11.17
C GLU A 251 -0.19 -11.13 11.95
N SER A 252 -1.35 -10.67 12.41
CA SER A 252 -1.51 -9.43 13.16
C SER A 252 -1.91 -9.69 14.60
N GLY A 253 -1.24 -9.06 15.57
CA GLY A 253 -1.54 -9.23 16.99
C GLY A 253 -0.49 -8.59 17.88
N ASP A 254 -0.86 -8.20 19.10
CA ASP A 254 0.04 -7.60 20.10
C ASP A 254 0.88 -6.43 19.55
N GLY A 255 0.25 -5.57 18.73
CA GLY A 255 0.94 -4.43 18.09
C GLY A 255 2.00 -4.85 17.06
N CYS A 256 1.90 -6.05 16.51
CA CYS A 256 2.81 -6.56 15.48
C CYS A 256 2.04 -6.97 14.22
N VAL A 257 2.71 -6.84 13.07
CA VAL A 257 2.31 -7.45 11.80
C VAL A 257 3.50 -8.25 11.28
N THR A 258 3.33 -9.57 11.15
CA THR A 258 4.39 -10.47 10.68
C THR A 258 4.02 -11.00 9.30
N VAL A 259 4.92 -10.83 8.34
CA VAL A 259 4.75 -11.27 6.95
C VAL A 259 5.58 -12.52 6.72
N PHE A 260 4.91 -13.60 6.35
CA PHE A 260 5.50 -14.84 5.88
C PHE A 260 5.26 -14.96 4.38
N ARG A 261 6.26 -15.43 3.64
CA ARG A 261 6.12 -15.83 2.24
C ARG A 261 6.54 -17.28 2.15
N ASP A 262 5.64 -18.13 1.66
CA ASP A 262 5.92 -19.56 1.47
C ASP A 262 6.44 -20.23 2.75
N GLY A 263 5.82 -19.89 3.89
CA GLY A 263 6.17 -20.39 5.24
C GLY A 263 7.43 -19.77 5.86
N ARG A 264 8.14 -18.87 5.16
CA ARG A 264 9.35 -18.21 5.66
C ARG A 264 9.06 -16.77 6.07
N LEU A 265 9.51 -16.40 7.26
CA LEU A 265 9.48 -15.01 7.72
C LEU A 265 10.20 -14.10 6.71
N GLN A 266 9.48 -13.12 6.17
CA GLN A 266 10.06 -12.08 5.31
C GLN A 266 10.36 -10.82 6.10
N THR A 267 9.37 -10.33 6.85
CA THR A 267 9.49 -9.06 7.58
C THR A 267 8.53 -9.08 8.75
N ARG A 268 8.92 -8.47 9.86
CA ARG A 268 8.03 -8.20 10.99
C ARG A 268 8.03 -6.70 11.26
N TRP A 269 6.84 -6.13 11.40
CA TRP A 269 6.62 -4.78 11.87
C TRP A 269 6.13 -4.88 13.31
N ARG A 270 6.71 -4.09 14.20
CA ARG A 270 6.39 -4.10 15.63
C ARG A 270 6.26 -2.68 16.13
N ARG A 271 5.10 -2.34 16.68
CA ARG A 271 4.92 -1.12 17.44
C ARG A 271 5.80 -1.17 18.69
N ILE A 272 6.56 -0.10 18.92
CA ILE A 272 7.38 0.11 20.10
C ILE A 272 6.88 1.39 20.77
N ARG A 273 6.75 1.33 22.11
CA ARG A 273 6.22 2.42 22.93
C ARG A 273 7.19 3.59 23.01
#